data_AF-T0G6G9-F1
#
_entry.id   AF-T0G6G9-F1
#
_cell.length_a   1.000
_cell.length_b   1.000
_cell.length_c   1.000
_cell.angle_alpha   90.00
_cell.angle_beta   90.00
_cell.angle_gamma   90.00
#
_symmetry.space_group_name_H-M   'P 1'
#
loop_
_entity.id
_entity.type
_entity.pdbx_description
1 polymer ?
#
loop_
_entity_poly.entity_id
_entity_poly.type
_entity_poly.pdbx_seq_one_letter_code
_entity_poly.pdbx_strand_id
1 'polypeptide(L)'
;MAKKKIAISCGDVQGVGLELILKSHKEVSTLCEPLYLIDGELLERANQLLNNAYETKTLNAIAINSPLPLLNSGTIGKVSAQSGAYSFESFKKACELADNKEVDGICTLPINKLAWQQAQIPFVGHTDFLKQRYKDHQIIMMLGCSKLFVGLFSDHVPLGAVSQLIQVGALVRFLLAFQKSTQAKIVQVCGFNPHAGEEGLFGEEDEKILKAIQKSNQTLGFECFLGPLPADSAFTPNKRKITPFYVSMSHDVGLAPLKALYFDESINVSLNAPILRASTDHGTAFDIAYQNKADNKSYLNAIQYLA
;
A
#
# COMPACT_ATOMS: atom_id res chain seq x y z
N MET A 1 1.62 6.04 -26.08
CA MET A 1 2.78 6.05 -25.16
C MET A 1 3.18 4.61 -24.90
N ALA A 2 4.46 4.33 -24.62
CA ALA A 2 4.87 3.00 -24.16
C ALA A 2 4.19 2.69 -22.82
N LYS A 3 3.82 1.42 -22.60
CA LYS A 3 3.28 0.98 -21.31
C LYS A 3 4.37 1.09 -20.25
N LYS A 4 4.01 1.55 -19.05
CA LYS A 4 4.94 1.54 -17.91
C LYS A 4 5.34 0.11 -17.57
N LYS A 5 6.60 -0.10 -17.21
CA LYS A 5 7.12 -1.38 -16.78
C LYS A 5 7.03 -1.51 -15.26
N ILE A 6 6.27 -2.48 -14.78
CA ILE A 6 5.95 -2.61 -13.35
C ILE A 6 6.54 -3.90 -12.80
N ALA A 7 7.43 -3.79 -11.81
CA ALA A 7 7.94 -4.95 -11.06
C ALA A 7 6.86 -5.46 -10.10
N ILE A 8 6.57 -6.76 -10.14
CA ILE A 8 5.59 -7.40 -9.27
C ILE A 8 6.31 -8.41 -8.39
N SER A 9 6.46 -8.09 -7.10
CA SER A 9 6.99 -9.05 -6.12
C SER A 9 5.93 -10.07 -5.76
N CYS A 10 6.32 -11.34 -5.66
CA CYS A 10 5.39 -12.46 -5.61
C CYS A 10 4.64 -12.60 -4.28
N GLY A 11 5.11 -11.94 -3.22
CA GLY A 11 4.59 -12.16 -1.87
C GLY A 11 4.93 -13.55 -1.35
N ASP A 12 4.20 -13.99 -0.32
CA ASP A 12 4.35 -15.36 0.20
C ASP A 12 3.73 -16.36 -0.77
N VAL A 13 4.56 -17.27 -1.29
CA VAL A 13 4.13 -18.29 -2.26
C VAL A 13 3.11 -19.27 -1.70
N GLN A 14 2.95 -19.39 -0.38
CA GLN A 14 1.92 -20.24 0.22
C GLN A 14 0.55 -19.57 0.30
N GLY A 15 0.46 -18.29 -0.06
CA GLY A 15 -0.79 -17.51 -0.10
C GLY A 15 -1.35 -17.35 -1.51
N VAL A 16 -2.30 -16.42 -1.63
CA VAL A 16 -3.03 -16.14 -2.89
C VAL A 16 -2.22 -15.38 -3.95
N GLY A 17 -1.01 -14.90 -3.65
CA GLY A 17 -0.26 -14.03 -4.55
C GLY A 17 -0.04 -14.63 -5.95
N LEU A 18 0.35 -15.89 -6.02
CA LEU A 18 0.62 -16.57 -7.30
C LEU A 18 -0.69 -16.84 -8.06
N GLU A 19 -1.78 -17.18 -7.36
CA GLU A 19 -3.12 -17.27 -7.95
C GLU A 19 -3.52 -15.93 -8.58
N LEU A 20 -3.29 -14.79 -7.91
CA LEU A 20 -3.60 -13.46 -8.43
C LEU A 20 -2.77 -13.10 -9.66
N ILE A 21 -1.47 -13.43 -9.68
CA ILE A 21 -0.59 -13.24 -10.85
C ILE A 21 -1.17 -13.99 -12.06
N LEU A 22 -1.41 -15.29 -11.91
CA LEU A 22 -1.87 -16.16 -12.98
C LEU A 22 -3.24 -15.73 -13.50
N LYS A 23 -4.19 -15.52 -12.58
CA LYS A 23 -5.57 -15.15 -12.89
C LYS A 23 -5.69 -13.81 -13.59
N SER A 24 -4.83 -12.85 -13.27
CA SER A 24 -4.97 -11.46 -13.72
C SER A 24 -4.00 -11.06 -14.82
N HIS A 25 -3.06 -11.93 -15.23
CA HIS A 25 -1.99 -11.58 -16.18
C HIS A 25 -2.50 -10.96 -17.48
N LYS A 26 -3.58 -11.51 -18.05
CA LYS A 26 -4.16 -10.99 -19.30
C LYS A 26 -4.59 -9.53 -19.16
N GLU A 27 -5.27 -9.19 -18.08
CA GLU A 27 -5.76 -7.84 -17.79
C GLU A 27 -4.61 -6.91 -17.41
N VAL A 28 -3.70 -7.34 -16.53
CA VAL A 28 -2.51 -6.60 -16.13
C VAL A 28 -1.67 -6.22 -17.35
N SER A 29 -1.47 -7.16 -18.29
CA SER A 29 -0.72 -6.92 -19.53
C SER A 29 -1.41 -5.93 -20.47
N THR A 30 -2.71 -5.64 -20.31
CA THR A 30 -3.35 -4.54 -21.04
C THR A 30 -3.00 -3.18 -20.45
N LEU A 31 -2.78 -3.10 -19.14
CA LEU A 31 -2.52 -1.87 -18.39
C LEU A 31 -1.03 -1.48 -18.38
N CYS A 32 -0.14 -2.46 -18.21
CA CYS A 32 1.30 -2.23 -18.06
C CYS A 32 2.14 -3.32 -18.76
N GLU A 33 3.47 -3.20 -18.71
CA GLU A 33 4.41 -4.28 -18.98
C GLU A 33 4.81 -4.94 -17.63
N PRO A 34 4.15 -6.03 -17.21
CA PRO A 34 4.44 -6.65 -15.94
C PRO A 34 5.75 -7.44 -15.97
N LEU A 35 6.56 -7.27 -14.92
CA LEU A 35 7.76 -8.04 -14.67
C LEU A 35 7.61 -8.79 -13.34
N TYR A 36 7.36 -10.09 -13.41
CA TYR A 36 7.11 -10.92 -12.23
C TYR A 36 8.44 -11.37 -11.61
N LEU A 37 8.67 -11.02 -10.35
CA LEU A 37 9.90 -11.35 -9.63
C LEU A 37 9.73 -12.69 -8.91
N ILE A 38 9.79 -13.75 -9.70
CA ILE A 38 9.58 -15.14 -9.30
C ILE A 38 10.22 -16.07 -10.32
N ASP A 39 10.66 -17.23 -9.88
CA ASP A 39 11.08 -18.31 -10.75
C ASP A 39 9.88 -18.92 -11.49
N GLY A 40 10.03 -19.12 -12.80
CA GLY A 40 8.98 -19.72 -13.64
C GLY A 40 8.51 -21.08 -13.13
N GLU A 41 9.40 -21.86 -12.51
CA GLU A 41 9.03 -23.15 -11.92
C GLU A 41 7.96 -23.04 -10.82
N LEU A 42 7.98 -21.97 -10.02
CA LEU A 42 6.95 -21.75 -8.99
C LEU A 42 5.61 -21.35 -9.61
N LEU A 43 5.62 -20.61 -10.72
CA LEU A 43 4.41 -20.28 -11.48
C LEU A 43 3.78 -21.54 -12.09
N GLU A 44 4.59 -22.45 -12.62
CA GLU A 44 4.10 -23.73 -13.14
C GLU A 44 3.52 -24.61 -12.02
N ARG A 45 4.22 -24.75 -10.88
CA ARG A 45 3.71 -25.48 -9.71
C ARG A 45 2.41 -24.86 -9.18
N ALA A 46 2.33 -23.53 -9.12
CA ALA A 46 1.12 -22.81 -8.76
C ALA A 46 -0.04 -23.11 -9.70
N ASN A 47 0.22 -23.10 -11.01
CA ASN A 47 -0.80 -23.41 -12.01
C ASN A 47 -1.26 -24.87 -11.92
N GLN A 48 -0.37 -25.82 -11.66
CA GLN A 48 -0.72 -27.22 -11.41
C GLN A 48 -1.65 -27.39 -10.20
N LEU A 49 -1.40 -26.67 -9.11
CA LEU A 49 -2.29 -26.64 -7.94
C LEU A 49 -3.66 -26.05 -8.25
N LEU A 50 -3.74 -25.17 -9.26
CA LEU A 50 -4.95 -24.59 -9.81
C LEU A 50 -5.54 -25.40 -10.97
N ASN A 51 -5.17 -26.68 -11.11
CA ASN A 51 -5.62 -27.59 -12.17
C ASN A 51 -5.30 -27.10 -13.59
N ASN A 52 -4.17 -26.40 -13.76
CA ASN A 52 -3.71 -25.81 -15.01
C ASN A 52 -4.74 -24.86 -15.66
N ALA A 53 -5.48 -24.11 -14.83
CA ALA A 53 -6.52 -23.20 -15.28
C ALA A 53 -5.99 -21.99 -16.09
N TYR A 54 -4.68 -21.71 -16.04
CA TYR A 54 -4.08 -20.49 -16.58
C TYR A 54 -2.93 -20.77 -17.56
N GLU A 55 -2.64 -19.80 -18.42
CA GLU A 55 -1.47 -19.83 -19.31
C GLU A 55 -0.27 -19.15 -18.65
N THR A 56 0.88 -19.83 -18.65
CA THR A 56 2.12 -19.36 -18.01
C THR A 56 3.18 -18.86 -18.98
N LYS A 57 3.12 -19.29 -20.25
CA LYS A 57 4.17 -19.05 -21.26
C LYS A 57 4.38 -17.57 -21.61
N THR A 58 3.36 -16.75 -21.42
CA THR A 58 3.40 -15.31 -21.72
C THR A 58 3.89 -14.46 -20.55
N LEU A 59 4.10 -15.07 -19.36
CA LEU A 59 4.57 -14.38 -18.17
C LEU A 59 6.05 -14.02 -18.33
N ASN A 60 6.36 -12.73 -18.18
CA ASN A 60 7.73 -12.25 -18.11
C ASN A 60 8.23 -12.36 -16.66
N ALA A 61 8.95 -13.45 -16.36
CA ALA A 61 9.41 -13.79 -15.02
C ALA A 61 10.94 -13.67 -14.90
N ILE A 62 11.41 -13.08 -13.79
CA ILE A 62 12.83 -13.05 -13.40
C ILE A 62 13.02 -13.91 -12.17
N ALA A 63 13.90 -14.91 -12.30
CA ALA A 63 14.33 -15.79 -11.21
C ALA A 63 14.90 -15.02 -10.01
N ILE A 64 14.60 -15.51 -8.81
CA ILE A 64 15.09 -14.92 -7.56
C ILE A 64 16.27 -15.72 -7.08
N ASN A 65 17.33 -15.02 -6.65
CA ASN A 65 18.51 -15.65 -6.08
C ASN A 65 18.25 -16.07 -4.62
N SER A 66 17.34 -17.04 -4.43
CA SER A 66 16.95 -17.59 -3.13
C SER A 66 16.51 -19.05 -3.31
N PRO A 67 16.76 -19.95 -2.34
CA PRO A 67 16.34 -21.34 -2.44
C PRO A 67 14.83 -21.49 -2.68
N LEU A 68 14.44 -22.23 -3.72
CA LEU A 68 13.04 -22.39 -4.11
C LEU A 68 12.19 -23.03 -3.01
N PRO A 69 11.15 -22.35 -2.48
CA PRO A 69 10.23 -22.93 -1.52
C PRO A 69 9.50 -24.14 -2.09
N LEU A 70 9.26 -25.14 -1.23
CA LEU A 70 8.39 -26.25 -1.57
C LEU A 70 6.94 -25.76 -1.69
N LEU A 71 6.35 -25.93 -2.88
CA LEU A 71 4.98 -25.54 -3.16
C LEU A 71 4.18 -26.78 -3.62
N ASN A 72 3.34 -27.30 -2.74
CA ASN A 72 2.44 -28.43 -2.99
C ASN A 72 1.24 -28.39 -2.02
N SER A 73 0.29 -29.30 -2.18
CA SER A 73 -0.91 -29.38 -1.33
C SER A 73 -0.63 -29.50 0.17
N GLY A 74 0.55 -30.01 0.56
CA GLY A 74 0.97 -30.12 1.96
C GLY A 74 1.54 -28.83 2.57
N THR A 75 1.94 -27.85 1.75
CA THR A 75 2.59 -26.60 2.20
C THR A 75 1.72 -25.35 2.04
N ILE A 76 0.70 -25.39 1.18
CA ILE A 76 -0.26 -24.29 0.99
C ILE A 76 -0.85 -23.84 2.32
N GLY A 77 -0.94 -22.53 2.50
CA GLY A 77 -1.54 -21.91 3.68
C GLY A 77 -0.76 -22.12 4.99
N LYS A 78 0.48 -22.63 4.92
CA LYS A 78 1.34 -22.82 6.10
C LYS A 78 2.49 -21.83 6.11
N VAL A 79 2.76 -21.28 7.29
CA VAL A 79 3.92 -20.42 7.51
C VAL A 79 5.20 -21.24 7.29
N SER A 80 6.15 -20.70 6.52
CA SER A 80 7.44 -21.33 6.25
C SER A 80 8.56 -20.29 6.22
N ALA A 81 9.67 -20.57 6.89
CA ALA A 81 10.88 -19.75 6.81
C ALA A 81 11.39 -19.63 5.36
N GLN A 82 11.26 -20.69 4.56
CA GLN A 82 11.74 -20.66 3.18
C GLN A 82 10.88 -19.76 2.29
N SER A 83 9.55 -19.79 2.45
CA SER A 83 8.66 -18.87 1.72
C SER A 83 8.85 -17.43 2.18
N GLY A 84 9.09 -17.22 3.49
CA GLY A 84 9.46 -15.93 4.07
C GLY A 84 10.71 -15.34 3.42
N ALA A 85 11.82 -16.08 3.43
CA ALA A 85 13.08 -15.66 2.81
C ALA A 85 12.93 -15.38 1.30
N TYR A 86 12.24 -16.25 0.57
CA TYR A 86 12.01 -16.09 -0.86
C TYR A 86 11.18 -14.83 -1.18
N SER A 87 10.09 -14.61 -0.45
CA SER A 87 9.23 -13.42 -0.64
C SER A 87 9.96 -12.11 -0.34
N PHE A 88 10.86 -12.12 0.65
CA PHE A 88 11.70 -10.98 0.97
C PHE A 88 12.69 -10.67 -0.16
N GLU A 89 13.40 -11.67 -0.68
CA GLU A 89 14.35 -11.47 -1.79
C GLU A 89 13.64 -11.05 -3.09
N SER A 90 12.44 -11.57 -3.36
CA SER A 90 11.57 -11.09 -4.46
C SER A 90 11.26 -9.60 -4.33
N PHE A 91 10.86 -9.15 -3.13
CA PHE A 91 10.56 -7.74 -2.88
C PHE A 91 11.81 -6.85 -2.92
N LYS A 92 12.92 -7.31 -2.34
CA LYS A 92 14.21 -6.61 -2.37
C LYS A 92 14.69 -6.43 -3.82
N LYS A 93 14.56 -7.46 -4.66
CA LYS A 93 14.89 -7.36 -6.09
C LYS A 93 14.04 -6.31 -6.81
N ALA A 94 12.75 -6.17 -6.45
CA ALA A 94 11.89 -5.12 -7.00
C ALA A 94 12.42 -3.72 -6.68
N CYS A 95 12.86 -3.52 -5.43
CA CYS A 95 13.41 -2.26 -4.98
C CYS A 95 14.73 -1.94 -5.69
N GLU A 96 15.61 -2.94 -5.87
CA GLU A 96 16.86 -2.78 -6.63
C GLU A 96 16.62 -2.33 -8.07
N LEU A 97 15.68 -2.96 -8.78
CA LEU A 97 15.32 -2.58 -10.15
C LEU A 97 14.75 -1.16 -10.21
N ALA A 98 13.91 -0.77 -9.26
CA ALA A 98 13.32 0.56 -9.21
C ALA A 98 14.38 1.64 -8.90
N ASP A 99 15.31 1.37 -7.98
CA ASP A 99 16.41 2.28 -7.67
C ASP A 99 17.33 2.51 -8.88
N ASN A 100 17.53 1.46 -9.69
CA ASN A 100 18.28 1.53 -10.94
C ASN A 100 17.48 2.12 -12.12
N LYS A 101 16.20 2.47 -11.92
CA LYS A 101 15.27 2.96 -12.97
C LYS A 101 15.06 1.97 -14.11
N GLU A 102 15.16 0.67 -13.82
CA GLU A 102 14.89 -0.42 -14.77
C GLU A 102 13.39 -0.76 -14.87
N VAL A 103 12.59 -0.23 -13.93
CA VAL A 103 11.12 -0.30 -13.87
C VAL A 103 10.56 1.04 -13.39
N ASP A 104 9.33 1.35 -13.79
CA ASP A 104 8.64 2.61 -13.46
C ASP A 104 7.91 2.57 -12.11
N GLY A 105 7.66 1.37 -11.58
CA GLY A 105 7.00 1.19 -10.29
C GLY A 105 7.00 -0.26 -9.80
N ILE A 106 6.59 -0.42 -8.54
CA ILE A 106 6.52 -1.71 -7.85
C ILE A 106 5.09 -1.99 -7.38
N CYS A 107 4.55 -3.15 -7.75
CA CYS A 107 3.37 -3.71 -7.12
C CYS A 107 3.79 -4.87 -6.20
N THR A 108 3.52 -4.77 -4.91
CA THR A 108 3.84 -5.87 -3.97
C THR A 108 2.61 -6.70 -3.66
N LEU A 109 2.72 -8.02 -3.79
CA LEU A 109 1.71 -8.95 -3.30
C LEU A 109 1.90 -9.27 -1.81
N PRO A 110 0.88 -9.80 -1.12
CA PRO A 110 0.91 -9.95 0.34
C PRO A 110 2.02 -10.88 0.83
N ILE A 111 2.66 -10.51 1.94
CA ILE A 111 3.62 -11.36 2.67
C ILE A 111 3.03 -11.82 3.99
N ASN A 112 3.51 -12.96 4.50
CA ASN A 112 3.22 -13.41 5.85
C ASN A 112 4.33 -12.92 6.80
N LYS A 113 3.98 -12.07 7.77
CA LYS A 113 4.94 -11.49 8.72
C LYS A 113 5.61 -12.54 9.62
N LEU A 114 4.90 -13.61 9.98
CA LEU A 114 5.45 -14.72 10.76
C LEU A 114 6.45 -15.53 9.93
N ALA A 115 6.22 -15.66 8.61
CA ALA A 115 7.18 -16.31 7.71
C ALA A 115 8.49 -15.52 7.63
N TRP A 116 8.42 -14.19 7.53
CA TRP A 116 9.59 -13.31 7.62
C TRP A 116 10.32 -13.46 8.95
N GLN A 117 9.59 -13.50 10.06
CA GLN A 117 10.17 -13.71 11.39
C GLN A 117 10.86 -15.09 11.51
N GLN A 118 10.23 -16.17 11.04
CA GLN A 118 10.84 -17.51 11.03
C GLN A 118 12.09 -17.57 10.14
N ALA A 119 12.11 -16.80 9.06
CA ALA A 119 13.25 -16.61 8.18
C ALA A 119 14.33 -15.68 8.75
N GLN A 120 14.15 -15.18 9.99
CA GLN A 120 15.06 -14.25 10.66
C GLN A 120 15.29 -12.94 9.88
N ILE A 121 14.28 -12.51 9.11
CA ILE A 121 14.30 -11.21 8.44
C ILE A 121 14.11 -10.12 9.51
N PRO A 122 14.97 -9.08 9.56
CA PRO A 122 14.94 -8.08 10.63
C PRO A 122 13.83 -7.02 10.46
N PHE A 123 12.87 -7.28 9.58
CA PHE A 123 11.80 -6.34 9.22
C PHE A 123 10.44 -6.97 9.47
N VAL A 124 9.49 -6.16 9.97
CA VAL A 124 8.12 -6.62 10.24
C VAL A 124 7.30 -6.73 8.94
N GLY A 125 7.69 -6.02 7.88
CA GLY A 125 7.03 -6.06 6.58
C GLY A 125 7.55 -5.02 5.59
N HIS A 126 6.85 -4.85 4.47
CA HIS A 126 7.28 -3.96 3.38
C HIS A 126 7.57 -2.52 3.84
N THR A 127 6.66 -1.89 4.59
CA THR A 127 6.83 -0.49 5.02
C THR A 127 8.04 -0.31 5.92
N ASP A 128 8.32 -1.28 6.79
CA ASP A 128 9.46 -1.24 7.71
C ASP A 128 10.79 -1.32 6.93
N PHE A 129 10.88 -2.25 5.99
CA PHE A 129 12.02 -2.33 5.06
C PHE A 129 12.19 -1.04 4.24
N LEU A 130 11.11 -0.47 3.71
CA LEU A 130 11.16 0.76 2.92
C LEU A 130 11.61 1.97 3.75
N LYS A 131 11.15 2.10 5.00
CA LYS A 131 11.59 3.14 5.93
C LYS A 131 13.09 3.03 6.20
N GLN A 132 13.63 1.81 6.35
CA GLN A 132 15.07 1.60 6.52
C GLN A 132 15.86 1.88 5.24
N ARG A 133 15.39 1.38 4.08
CA ARG A 133 16.06 1.54 2.78
C ARG A 133 16.13 3.00 2.36
N TYR A 134 15.04 3.74 2.56
CA TYR A 134 14.89 5.14 2.18
C TYR A 134 14.82 6.04 3.41
N LYS A 135 15.74 5.85 4.36
CA LYS A 135 15.79 6.55 5.66
C LYS A 135 15.79 8.09 5.56
N ASP A 136 16.26 8.63 4.44
CA ASP A 136 16.31 10.07 4.19
C ASP A 136 14.95 10.63 3.71
N HIS A 137 13.95 9.76 3.56
CA HIS A 137 12.60 10.09 3.13
C HIS A 137 11.58 9.79 4.24
N GLN A 138 10.68 10.75 4.49
CA GLN A 138 9.51 10.51 5.33
C GLN A 138 8.47 9.72 4.51
N ILE A 139 8.52 8.39 4.58
CA ILE A 139 7.55 7.52 3.89
C ILE A 139 6.15 7.73 4.49
N ILE A 140 5.18 8.06 3.63
CA ILE A 140 3.79 8.28 4.01
C ILE A 140 2.95 7.09 3.53
N MET A 141 2.15 6.53 4.44
CA MET A 141 1.19 5.48 4.10
C MET A 141 -0.13 6.12 3.66
N MET A 142 -0.61 5.73 2.48
CA MET A 142 -1.92 6.12 1.98
C MET A 142 -2.69 4.87 1.58
N LEU A 143 -3.93 4.73 2.03
CA LEU A 143 -4.80 3.62 1.66
C LEU A 143 -6.00 4.13 0.90
N GLY A 144 -6.52 3.34 -0.03
CA GLY A 144 -7.81 3.63 -0.65
C GLY A 144 -7.94 3.23 -2.10
N CYS A 145 -8.87 3.86 -2.79
CA CYS A 145 -9.12 3.67 -4.21
C CYS A 145 -9.45 5.02 -4.87
N SER A 146 -9.71 5.01 -6.18
CA SER A 146 -10.04 6.23 -6.94
C SER A 146 -11.21 7.06 -6.37
N LYS A 147 -12.06 6.45 -5.53
CA LYS A 147 -13.22 7.10 -4.89
C LYS A 147 -12.90 7.69 -3.51
N LEU A 148 -11.84 7.24 -2.84
CA LEU A 148 -11.43 7.67 -1.51
C LEU A 148 -10.01 7.15 -1.21
N PHE A 149 -9.05 8.06 -1.04
CA PHE A 149 -7.70 7.83 -0.54
C PHE A 149 -7.50 8.57 0.78
N VAL A 150 -6.90 7.89 1.76
CA VAL A 150 -6.62 8.44 3.09
C VAL A 150 -5.13 8.29 3.40
N GLY A 151 -4.43 9.42 3.47
CA GLY A 151 -3.07 9.52 4.01
C GLY A 151 -3.08 9.50 5.53
N LEU A 152 -2.24 8.67 6.13
CA LEU A 152 -2.15 8.53 7.59
C LEU A 152 -0.97 9.35 8.13
N PHE A 153 -1.26 10.37 8.94
CA PHE A 153 -0.23 11.15 9.62
C PHE A 153 0.51 10.31 10.68
N SER A 154 -0.24 9.46 11.39
CA SER A 154 0.30 8.40 12.23
C SER A 154 -0.27 7.04 11.82
N ASP A 155 0.57 6.01 11.76
CA ASP A 155 0.22 4.65 11.34
C ASP A 155 0.07 3.70 12.55
N HIS A 156 0.98 2.75 12.74
CA HIS A 156 0.88 1.72 13.78
C HIS A 156 1.44 2.20 15.12
N VAL A 157 0.80 3.23 15.70
CA VAL A 157 1.14 3.80 17.01
C VAL A 157 -0.02 3.63 18.00
N PRO A 158 0.24 3.47 19.31
CA PRO A 158 -0.83 3.46 20.32
C PRO A 158 -1.65 4.75 20.27
N LEU A 159 -2.97 4.64 20.35
CA LEU A 159 -3.89 5.78 20.19
C LEU A 159 -3.59 6.93 21.15
N GLY A 160 -3.28 6.62 22.42
CA GLY A 160 -2.93 7.62 23.44
C GLY A 160 -1.63 8.39 23.17
N ALA A 161 -0.78 7.91 22.25
CA ALA A 161 0.44 8.60 21.84
C ALA A 161 0.24 9.53 20.63
N VAL A 162 -0.89 9.44 19.91
CA VAL A 162 -1.10 10.17 18.65
C VAL A 162 -1.10 11.69 18.87
N SER A 163 -1.75 12.19 19.92
CA SER A 163 -1.84 13.64 20.20
C SER A 163 -0.46 14.30 20.33
N GLN A 164 0.50 13.59 20.93
CA GLN A 164 1.86 14.08 21.11
C GLN A 164 2.62 14.24 19.79
N LEU A 165 2.28 13.43 18.78
CA LEU A 165 2.88 13.51 17.45
C LEU A 165 2.39 14.71 16.64
N ILE A 166 1.22 15.26 16.98
CA ILE A 166 0.59 16.38 16.25
C ILE A 166 1.31 17.68 16.61
N GLN A 167 2.42 17.91 15.92
CA GLN A 167 3.23 19.12 16.01
C GLN A 167 3.14 19.87 14.68
N VAL A 168 2.95 21.19 14.73
CA VAL A 168 2.74 22.04 13.54
C VAL A 168 3.82 21.78 12.48
N GLY A 169 5.10 21.79 12.86
CA GLY A 169 6.21 21.58 11.93
C GLY A 169 6.25 20.17 11.32
N ALA A 170 5.88 19.14 12.09
CA ALA A 170 5.83 17.77 11.58
C ALA A 170 4.67 17.59 10.59
N LEU A 171 3.51 18.15 10.90
CA LEU A 171 2.33 18.08 10.03
C LEU A 171 2.51 18.91 8.76
N VAL A 172 3.15 20.08 8.80
CA VAL A 172 3.49 20.85 7.58
C VAL A 172 4.38 20.02 6.64
N ARG A 173 5.44 19.39 7.17
CA ARG A 173 6.31 18.51 6.36
C ARG A 173 5.53 17.36 5.73
N PHE A 174 4.66 16.73 6.51
CA PHE A 174 3.79 15.66 6.04
C PHE A 174 2.85 16.13 4.91
N LEU A 175 2.13 17.24 5.11
CA LEU A 175 1.16 17.75 4.15
C LEU A 175 1.84 18.12 2.82
N LEU A 176 2.97 18.82 2.87
CA LEU A 176 3.73 19.17 1.67
C LEU A 176 4.25 17.93 0.92
N ALA A 177 4.76 16.93 1.65
CA ALA A 177 5.18 15.66 1.06
C ALA A 177 4.00 14.88 0.45
N PHE A 178 2.84 14.89 1.10
CA PHE A 178 1.61 14.28 0.61
C PHE A 178 1.14 14.95 -0.69
N GLN A 179 1.06 16.28 -0.73
CA GLN A 179 0.65 17.02 -1.93
C GLN A 179 1.65 16.83 -3.07
N LYS A 180 2.96 16.88 -2.79
CA LYS A 180 3.99 16.61 -3.80
C LYS A 180 3.87 15.20 -4.38
N SER A 181 3.55 14.20 -3.56
CA SER A 181 3.46 12.81 -4.01
C SER A 181 2.18 12.51 -4.78
N THR A 182 1.06 13.10 -4.37
CA THR A 182 -0.27 12.85 -4.97
C THR A 182 -0.62 13.83 -6.08
N GLN A 183 0.03 14.99 -6.13
CA GLN A 183 -0.33 16.13 -6.97
C GLN A 183 -1.79 16.57 -6.80
N ALA A 184 -2.41 16.22 -5.66
CA ALA A 184 -3.79 16.55 -5.36
C ALA A 184 -4.01 18.07 -5.37
N LYS A 185 -5.14 18.52 -5.93
CA LYS A 185 -5.53 19.93 -5.93
C LYS A 185 -6.23 20.31 -4.64
N ILE A 186 -7.10 19.44 -4.14
CA ILE A 186 -7.83 19.61 -2.89
C ILE A 186 -7.62 18.36 -2.03
N VAL A 187 -7.34 18.56 -0.75
CA VAL A 187 -7.17 17.51 0.25
C VAL A 187 -7.96 17.89 1.50
N GLN A 188 -8.80 16.99 1.99
CA GLN A 188 -9.56 17.19 3.22
C GLN A 188 -8.79 16.65 4.42
N VAL A 189 -8.51 17.49 5.41
CA VAL A 189 -7.74 17.12 6.61
C VAL A 189 -8.70 16.95 7.78
N CYS A 190 -8.73 15.76 8.36
CA CYS A 190 -9.55 15.48 9.54
C CYS A 190 -8.96 16.17 10.78
N GLY A 191 -9.85 16.60 11.66
CA GLY A 191 -9.52 16.95 13.03
C GLY A 191 -9.10 15.73 13.85
N PHE A 192 -8.55 15.98 15.03
CA PHE A 192 -8.17 14.96 15.99
C PHE A 192 -9.24 14.75 17.05
N ASN A 193 -9.74 15.83 17.65
CA ASN A 193 -10.77 15.75 18.68
C ASN A 193 -12.18 15.69 18.06
N PRO A 194 -13.20 15.22 18.83
CA PRO A 194 -14.60 15.35 18.44
C PRO A 194 -14.91 16.79 18.03
N HIS A 195 -15.73 16.96 16.98
CA HIS A 195 -16.10 18.28 16.47
C HIS A 195 -14.91 19.17 16.07
N ALA A 196 -13.75 18.57 15.77
CA ALA A 196 -12.50 19.29 15.50
C ALA A 196 -12.14 20.28 16.64
N GLY A 197 -12.37 19.86 17.88
CA GLY A 197 -11.98 20.60 19.08
C GLY A 197 -13.03 21.58 19.60
N GLU A 198 -14.08 21.91 18.83
CA GLU A 198 -15.15 22.86 19.21
C GLU A 198 -14.59 24.16 19.81
N GLU A 199 -13.82 24.89 19.00
CA GLU A 199 -13.11 26.12 19.40
C GLU A 199 -12.19 25.97 20.64
N GLY A 200 -11.61 24.78 20.82
CA GLY A 200 -10.69 24.46 21.91
C GLY A 200 -11.35 23.84 23.14
N LEU A 201 -12.67 23.70 23.16
CA LEU A 201 -13.42 23.06 24.25
C LEU A 201 -13.02 21.61 24.48
N PHE A 202 -12.67 20.87 23.42
CA PHE A 202 -12.34 19.45 23.46
C PHE A 202 -10.85 19.13 23.26
N GLY A 203 -9.98 20.13 23.28
CA GLY A 203 -8.53 19.97 23.13
C GLY A 203 -7.91 20.98 22.18
N GLU A 204 -6.57 21.04 22.19
CA GLU A 204 -5.79 22.04 21.45
C GLU A 204 -5.12 21.49 20.18
N GLU A 205 -5.20 20.18 19.94
CA GLU A 205 -4.56 19.51 18.79
C GLU A 205 -5.08 20.07 17.47
N ASP A 206 -6.39 20.34 17.38
CA ASP A 206 -7.05 20.86 16.17
C ASP A 206 -6.58 22.27 15.80
N GLU A 207 -6.20 23.09 16.78
CA GLU A 207 -5.55 24.36 16.49
C GLU A 207 -4.19 24.17 15.82
N LYS A 208 -3.41 23.17 16.27
CA LYS A 208 -2.11 22.85 15.67
C LYS A 208 -2.31 22.33 14.24
N ILE A 209 -3.38 21.57 13.99
CA ILE A 209 -3.77 21.10 12.66
C ILE A 209 -4.13 22.29 11.76
N LEU A 210 -4.98 23.20 12.23
CA LEU A 210 -5.37 24.41 11.49
C LEU A 210 -4.14 25.27 11.14
N LYS A 211 -3.25 25.50 12.12
CA LYS A 211 -1.98 26.23 11.92
C LYS A 211 -1.11 25.56 10.87
N ALA A 212 -1.06 24.22 10.83
CA ALA A 212 -0.30 23.47 9.82
C ALA A 212 -0.92 23.56 8.43
N ILE A 213 -2.25 23.48 8.32
CA ILE A 213 -3.01 23.66 7.07
C ILE A 213 -2.72 25.03 6.47
N GLN A 214 -2.87 26.09 7.25
CA GLN A 214 -2.64 27.47 6.80
C GLN A 214 -1.22 27.67 6.28
N LYS A 215 -0.21 27.22 7.05
CA LYS A 215 1.21 27.29 6.65
C LYS A 215 1.50 26.50 5.37
N SER A 216 0.89 25.34 5.21
CA SER A 216 1.08 24.50 4.02
C SER A 216 0.45 25.15 2.79
N ASN A 217 -0.78 25.68 2.89
CA ASN A 217 -1.44 26.43 1.80
C ASN A 217 -0.64 27.68 1.43
N GLN A 218 -0.14 28.43 2.42
CA GLN A 218 0.72 29.59 2.17
C GLN A 218 2.00 29.21 1.43
N THR A 219 2.63 28.09 1.81
CA THR A 219 3.84 27.59 1.14
C THR A 219 3.56 27.16 -0.30
N LEU A 220 2.39 26.59 -0.58
CA LEU A 220 1.97 26.18 -1.92
C LEU A 220 1.49 27.34 -2.80
N GLY A 221 1.05 28.45 -2.19
CA GLY A 221 0.49 29.60 -2.90
C GLY A 221 -0.96 29.42 -3.36
N PHE A 222 -1.65 28.36 -2.94
CA PHE A 222 -3.08 28.13 -3.20
C PHE A 222 -3.73 27.32 -2.07
N GLU A 223 -5.06 27.37 -1.98
CA GLU A 223 -5.83 26.59 -1.00
C GLU A 223 -5.91 25.13 -1.45
N CYS A 224 -4.98 24.31 -0.96
CA CYS A 224 -4.93 22.88 -1.22
C CYS A 224 -5.61 22.06 -0.11
N PHE A 225 -5.32 22.41 1.14
CA PHE A 225 -5.79 21.68 2.31
C PHE A 225 -7.01 22.38 2.92
N LEU A 226 -8.09 21.62 3.12
CA LEU A 226 -9.33 22.07 3.74
C LEU A 226 -9.54 21.36 5.09
N GLY A 227 -9.79 22.11 6.17
CA GLY A 227 -10.02 21.55 7.50
C GLY A 227 -9.47 22.44 8.63
N PRO A 228 -9.34 21.91 9.86
CA PRO A 228 -9.67 20.54 10.25
C PRO A 228 -11.18 20.26 10.15
N LEU A 229 -11.55 19.07 9.66
CA LEU A 229 -12.95 18.63 9.57
C LEU A 229 -13.30 17.67 10.71
N PRO A 230 -14.48 17.81 11.35
CA PRO A 230 -14.99 16.80 12.27
C PRO A 230 -15.06 15.42 11.60
N ALA A 231 -14.45 14.41 12.21
CA ALA A 231 -14.30 13.08 11.62
C ALA A 231 -15.62 12.39 11.28
N ASP A 232 -16.65 12.63 12.09
CA ASP A 232 -18.02 12.12 11.93
C ASP A 232 -18.73 12.67 10.67
N SER A 233 -18.34 13.85 10.19
CA SER A 233 -18.92 14.48 8.98
C SER A 233 -17.98 14.46 7.77
N ALA A 234 -16.69 14.19 7.97
CA ALA A 234 -15.65 14.27 6.94
C ALA A 234 -15.86 13.31 5.75
N PHE A 235 -16.39 12.10 6.00
CA PHE A 235 -16.50 11.04 5.00
C PHE A 235 -17.90 10.90 4.37
N THR A 236 -18.79 11.86 4.63
CA THR A 236 -20.15 11.88 4.04
C THR A 236 -20.10 11.93 2.51
N PRO A 237 -21.15 11.44 1.81
CA PRO A 237 -21.17 11.45 0.34
C PRO A 237 -20.93 12.83 -0.28
N ASN A 238 -21.42 13.91 0.34
CA ASN A 238 -21.22 15.26 -0.16
C ASN A 238 -19.76 15.73 -0.04
N LYS A 239 -19.09 15.38 1.06
CA LYS A 239 -17.66 15.68 1.22
C LYS A 239 -16.80 14.88 0.24
N ARG A 240 -17.09 13.59 0.03
CA ARG A 240 -16.33 12.74 -0.91
C ARG A 240 -16.46 13.14 -2.38
N LYS A 241 -17.49 13.92 -2.74
CA LYS A 241 -17.62 14.51 -4.09
C LYS A 241 -16.63 15.66 -4.34
N ILE A 242 -16.11 16.30 -3.28
CA ILE A 242 -15.19 17.44 -3.42
C ILE A 242 -13.81 16.94 -3.85
N THR A 243 -13.32 15.88 -3.20
CA THR A 243 -12.02 15.28 -3.49
C THR A 243 -12.01 13.84 -3.01
N PRO A 244 -11.28 12.92 -3.69
CA PRO A 244 -10.99 11.61 -3.14
C PRO A 244 -9.90 11.66 -2.06
N PHE A 245 -9.10 12.73 -1.94
CA PHE A 245 -7.93 12.75 -1.05
C PHE A 245 -8.24 13.31 0.34
N TYR A 246 -7.91 12.50 1.34
CA TYR A 246 -8.08 12.80 2.75
C TYR A 246 -6.79 12.57 3.52
N VAL A 247 -6.64 13.28 4.63
CA VAL A 247 -5.60 13.03 5.64
C VAL A 247 -6.27 12.79 6.98
N SER A 248 -5.85 11.72 7.67
CA SER A 248 -6.29 11.39 9.03
C SER A 248 -5.13 11.48 10.01
N MET A 249 -5.40 11.99 11.22
CA MET A 249 -4.40 12.06 12.28
C MET A 249 -4.12 10.68 12.90
N SER A 250 -5.13 9.81 12.97
CA SER A 250 -5.01 8.45 13.48
C SER A 250 -5.43 7.41 12.43
N HIS A 251 -4.88 6.21 12.57
CA HIS A 251 -5.17 5.07 11.69
C HIS A 251 -6.68 4.77 11.60
N ASP A 252 -7.33 4.55 12.74
CA ASP A 252 -8.70 4.03 12.77
C ASP A 252 -9.74 5.04 12.27
N VAL A 253 -9.55 6.34 12.54
CA VAL A 253 -10.46 7.40 12.05
C VAL A 253 -10.51 7.43 10.51
N GLY A 254 -9.36 7.22 9.88
CA GLY A 254 -9.25 7.22 8.42
C GLY A 254 -9.69 5.91 7.78
N LEU A 255 -9.30 4.78 8.39
CA LEU A 255 -9.47 3.48 7.76
C LEU A 255 -10.81 2.82 8.05
N ALA A 256 -11.45 3.07 9.20
CA ALA A 256 -12.79 2.55 9.47
C ALA A 256 -13.80 2.94 8.38
N PRO A 257 -13.97 4.22 7.99
CA PRO A 257 -14.89 4.58 6.92
C PRO A 257 -14.43 4.06 5.55
N LEU A 258 -13.12 4.06 5.29
CA LEU A 258 -12.59 3.52 4.02
C LEU A 258 -12.95 2.04 3.87
N LYS A 259 -12.69 1.22 4.89
CA LYS A 259 -12.97 -0.21 4.86
C LYS A 259 -14.48 -0.49 4.85
N ALA A 260 -15.29 0.31 5.54
CA ALA A 260 -16.75 0.19 5.49
C ALA A 260 -17.32 0.42 4.08
N LEU A 261 -16.67 1.27 3.27
CA LEU A 261 -17.16 1.63 1.93
C LEU A 261 -16.50 0.83 0.79
N TYR A 262 -15.20 0.55 0.91
CA TYR A 262 -14.35 0.13 -0.22
C TYR A 262 -13.35 -0.96 0.15
N PHE A 263 -13.71 -1.89 1.03
CA PHE A 263 -12.82 -2.97 1.50
C PHE A 263 -12.07 -3.69 0.35
N ASP A 264 -12.81 -4.19 -0.64
CA ASP A 264 -12.27 -5.01 -1.74
C ASP A 264 -11.49 -4.20 -2.79
N GLU A 265 -11.77 -2.90 -2.90
CA GLU A 265 -11.17 -2.00 -3.89
C GLU A 265 -9.89 -1.32 -3.36
N SER A 266 -9.70 -1.29 -2.04
CA SER A 266 -8.64 -0.52 -1.41
C SER A 266 -7.25 -1.08 -1.76
N ILE A 267 -6.28 -0.18 -1.92
CA ILE A 267 -4.85 -0.45 -2.12
C ILE A 267 -4.04 0.30 -1.07
N ASN A 268 -2.80 -0.13 -0.84
CA ASN A 268 -1.83 0.59 -0.01
C ASN A 268 -0.73 1.18 -0.91
N VAL A 269 -0.54 2.49 -0.80
CA VAL A 269 0.45 3.27 -1.54
C VAL A 269 1.49 3.82 -0.56
N SER A 270 2.76 3.69 -0.92
CA SER A 270 3.87 4.29 -0.18
C SER A 270 4.31 5.57 -0.87
N LEU A 271 3.88 6.70 -0.32
CA LEU A 271 4.18 8.03 -0.83
C LEU A 271 5.53 8.55 -0.31
N ASN A 272 6.07 9.54 -1.01
CA ASN A 272 7.31 10.26 -0.69
C ASN A 272 8.60 9.40 -0.67
N ALA A 273 8.51 8.12 -1.06
CA ALA A 273 9.67 7.31 -1.43
C ALA A 273 10.28 7.83 -2.75
N PRO A 274 11.58 7.56 -3.03
CA PRO A 274 12.18 7.83 -4.33
C PRO A 274 11.70 6.87 -5.43
N ILE A 275 10.85 5.89 -5.09
CA ILE A 275 10.24 4.91 -5.99
C ILE A 275 8.72 5.00 -5.90
N LEU A 276 8.02 4.63 -6.99
CA LEU A 276 6.56 4.47 -6.96
C LEU A 276 6.20 3.05 -6.53
N ARG A 277 5.49 2.90 -5.41
CA ARG A 277 5.08 1.58 -4.89
C ARG A 277 3.62 1.55 -4.46
N ALA A 278 2.89 0.55 -4.96
CA ALA A 278 1.55 0.19 -4.54
C ALA A 278 1.48 -1.29 -4.12
N SER A 279 0.42 -1.65 -3.41
CA SER A 279 0.21 -2.98 -2.84
C SER A 279 -1.26 -3.26 -2.72
N THR A 280 -1.62 -4.53 -2.76
CA THR A 280 -2.94 -4.97 -2.31
C THR A 280 -3.15 -4.65 -0.83
N ASP A 281 -4.40 -4.44 -0.42
CA ASP A 281 -4.78 -4.07 0.94
C ASP A 281 -5.42 -5.24 1.73
N HIS A 282 -5.21 -6.46 1.24
CA HIS A 282 -5.53 -7.72 1.92
C HIS A 282 -4.26 -8.50 2.27
N GLY A 283 -4.40 -9.46 3.19
CA GLY A 283 -3.32 -10.38 3.58
C GLY A 283 -3.10 -11.53 2.59
N THR A 284 -2.30 -12.52 3.01
CA THR A 284 -1.98 -13.69 2.18
C THR A 284 -3.15 -14.65 1.95
N ALA A 285 -4.23 -14.52 2.72
CA ALA A 285 -5.45 -15.31 2.61
C ALA A 285 -5.19 -16.82 2.47
N PHE A 286 -4.39 -17.35 3.41
CA PHE A 286 -3.93 -18.76 3.44
C PHE A 286 -5.07 -19.78 3.41
N ASP A 287 -6.24 -19.42 3.94
CA ASP A 287 -7.46 -20.21 3.99
C ASP A 287 -8.11 -20.44 2.60
N ILE A 288 -7.85 -19.56 1.63
CA ILE A 288 -8.39 -19.66 0.26
C ILE A 288 -7.31 -19.80 -0.82
N ALA A 289 -6.03 -19.88 -0.44
CA ALA A 289 -4.91 -20.00 -1.36
C ALA A 289 -5.07 -21.23 -2.27
N TYR A 290 -4.88 -21.03 -3.58
CA TYR A 290 -4.97 -22.07 -4.61
C TYR A 290 -6.36 -22.72 -4.74
N GLN A 291 -7.42 -22.01 -4.33
CA GLN A 291 -8.81 -22.46 -4.49
C GLN A 291 -9.56 -21.72 -5.61
N ASN A 292 -8.87 -20.85 -6.34
CA ASN A 292 -9.45 -20.00 -7.39
C ASN A 292 -10.53 -19.01 -6.87
N LYS A 293 -10.46 -18.66 -5.59
CA LYS A 293 -11.42 -17.81 -4.87
C LYS A 293 -10.90 -16.40 -4.59
N ALA A 294 -9.62 -16.11 -4.86
CA ALA A 294 -9.06 -14.79 -4.58
C ALA A 294 -9.72 -13.72 -5.47
N ASP A 295 -10.18 -12.63 -4.84
CA ASP A 295 -10.63 -11.42 -5.55
C ASP A 295 -9.39 -10.64 -6.00
N ASN A 296 -9.34 -10.27 -7.27
CA ASN A 296 -8.23 -9.55 -7.88
C ASN A 296 -8.44 -8.04 -8.00
N LYS A 297 -9.58 -7.48 -7.56
CA LYS A 297 -9.86 -6.04 -7.67
C LYS A 297 -8.80 -5.16 -7.03
N SER A 298 -8.40 -5.43 -5.79
CA SER A 298 -7.33 -4.67 -5.11
C SER A 298 -6.01 -4.74 -5.90
N TYR A 299 -5.67 -5.90 -6.45
CA TYR A 299 -4.47 -6.07 -7.26
C TYR A 299 -4.53 -5.27 -8.57
N LEU A 300 -5.64 -5.35 -9.29
CA LEU A 300 -5.87 -4.58 -10.52
C LEU A 300 -5.87 -3.07 -10.24
N ASN A 301 -6.49 -2.63 -9.15
CA ASN A 301 -6.46 -1.22 -8.73
C ASN A 301 -5.04 -0.75 -8.42
N ALA A 302 -4.20 -1.61 -7.82
CA ALA A 302 -2.81 -1.28 -7.53
C ALA A 302 -2.00 -1.14 -8.83
N ILE A 303 -2.21 -2.04 -9.78
CA ILE A 303 -1.60 -1.96 -11.12
C ILE A 303 -2.09 -0.70 -11.86
N GLN A 304 -3.39 -0.41 -11.82
CA GLN A 304 -3.97 0.76 -12.48
C GLN A 304 -3.46 2.07 -11.88
N TYR A 305 -3.22 2.13 -10.56
CA TYR A 305 -2.60 3.28 -9.93
C TYR A 305 -1.15 3.51 -10.39
N LEU A 306 -0.42 2.43 -10.70
CA LEU A 306 0.97 2.49 -11.13
C LEU A 306 1.12 2.78 -12.62
N ALA A 307 0.22 2.24 -13.46
CA ALA A 307 0.20 2.37 -14.92
C ALA A 307 0.02 3.83 -15.38
#